data_AF-A0A832ELC1-F1
#
_entry.id   AF-A0A832ELC1-F1
#
_cell.length_a   1.000
_cell.length_b   1.000
_cell.length_c   1.000
_cell.angle_alpha   90.00
_cell.angle_beta   90.00
_cell.angle_gamma   90.00
#
_symmetry.space_group_name_H-M   'P 1'
#
loop_
_entity.id
_entity.type
_entity.pdbx_description
1 polymer ?
#
loop_
_entity_poly.entity_id
_entity_poly.type
_entity_poly.pdbx_seq_one_letter_code
_entity_poly.pdbx_strand_id
1 'polypeptide(L)' 'MCSNDSKFVVPTKPAALAGWWIGKIITKNDKFREINVLWVENPRYLISSIIASTIEYVREFDTYEDAVNSLPPGVFYSS' A
#
# COMPACT_ATOMS: atom_id res chain seq x y z
N MET A 1 -2.43 18.25 -18.17
CA MET A 1 -2.34 16.80 -18.35
C MET A 1 -1.31 16.30 -17.35
N CYS A 2 -1.75 15.90 -16.15
CA CYS A 2 -0.84 15.36 -15.14
C CYS A 2 -0.59 13.90 -15.50
N SER A 3 0.65 13.55 -15.83
CA SER A 3 1.06 12.17 -16.05
C SER A 3 0.64 11.33 -14.85
N ASN A 4 -0.20 10.33 -15.08
CA ASN A 4 -0.71 9.38 -14.09
C ASN A 4 0.40 8.39 -13.65
N ASP A 5 1.59 8.88 -13.31
CA ASP A 5 2.71 8.10 -12.77
C ASP A 5 2.53 7.80 -11.27
N SER A 6 1.28 7.56 -10.89
CA SER A 6 0.91 7.16 -9.54
C SER A 6 1.40 5.74 -9.30
N LYS A 7 2.51 5.61 -8.58
CA LYS A 7 3.09 4.33 -8.17
C LYS A 7 2.19 3.59 -7.18
N PHE A 8 2.32 2.28 -7.18
CA PHE A 8 1.74 1.39 -6.18
C PHE A 8 2.68 1.26 -4.99
N VAL A 9 2.12 0.96 -3.84
CA VAL A 9 2.88 0.82 -2.59
C VAL A 9 2.39 -0.35 -1.78
N VAL A 10 3.34 -1.01 -1.14
CA VAL A 10 3.09 -1.97 -0.06
C VAL A 10 3.91 -1.55 1.15
N PRO A 11 3.50 -1.90 2.38
CA PRO A 11 4.31 -1.59 3.53
C PRO A 11 5.59 -2.44 3.55
N THR A 12 6.65 -2.01 4.26
CA THR A 12 7.87 -2.82 4.44
C THR A 12 7.69 -3.93 5.47
N LYS A 13 6.70 -3.78 6.35
CA LYS A 13 6.30 -4.73 7.41
C LYS A 13 4.77 -4.69 7.55
N PRO A 14 4.11 -5.77 7.99
CA PRO A 14 2.66 -5.75 8.17
C PRO A 14 2.27 -4.66 9.18
N ALA A 15 1.22 -3.91 8.87
CA ALA A 15 0.67 -2.93 9.79
C ALA A 15 0.01 -3.62 10.98
N ALA A 16 0.11 -3.01 12.17
CA ALA A 16 -0.55 -3.53 13.35
C ALA A 16 -2.06 -3.69 13.10
N LEU A 17 -2.58 -4.90 13.37
CA LEU A 17 -3.97 -5.32 13.14
C LEU A 17 -4.39 -5.43 11.67
N ALA A 18 -4.13 -4.42 10.84
CA ALA A 18 -4.54 -4.39 9.45
C ALA A 18 -3.79 -5.43 8.58
N GLY A 19 -2.58 -5.84 8.98
CA GLY A 19 -1.75 -6.78 8.24
C GLY A 19 -1.10 -6.13 7.02
N TRP A 20 -0.94 -6.91 5.95
CA TRP A 20 -0.45 -6.40 4.67
C TRP A 20 -1.52 -5.62 3.92
N TRP A 21 -1.10 -4.66 3.11
CA TRP A 21 -1.99 -3.88 2.27
C TRP A 21 -1.28 -3.44 0.99
N ILE A 22 -2.08 -3.13 -0.03
CA ILE A 22 -1.62 -2.54 -1.29
C ILE A 22 -2.36 -1.23 -1.46
N GLY A 23 -1.63 -0.17 -1.79
CA GLY A 23 -2.18 1.13 -2.05
C GLY A 23 -1.62 1.77 -3.30
N LYS A 24 -2.24 2.88 -3.69
CA LYS A 24 -1.82 3.74 -4.79
C LYS A 24 -1.49 5.10 -4.24
N ILE A 25 -0.31 5.63 -4.57
CA ILE A 25 0.08 6.97 -4.13
C ILE A 25 -0.81 8.00 -4.83
N ILE A 26 -1.48 8.84 -4.04
CA ILE A 26 -2.28 9.97 -4.53
C ILE A 26 -1.52 11.29 -4.40
N THR A 27 -0.71 11.44 -3.34
CA THR A 27 0.12 12.64 -3.11
C THR A 27 1.51 12.23 -2.64
N LYS A 28 2.54 12.85 -3.23
CA LYS A 28 3.94 12.71 -2.80
C LYS A 28 4.39 13.97 -2.08
N ASN A 29 4.86 13.83 -0.84
CA ASN A 29 5.60 14.84 -0.11
C ASN A 29 6.98 14.31 0.25
N ASP A 30 7.95 15.16 0.56
CA ASP A 30 9.34 14.73 0.80
C ASP A 30 9.48 13.69 1.91
N LYS A 31 8.59 13.72 2.91
CA LYS A 31 8.64 12.83 4.09
C LYS A 31 7.55 11.77 4.13
N PHE A 32 6.45 11.97 3.41
CA PHE A 32 5.29 11.08 3.50
C PHE A 32 4.64 10.88 2.15
N ARG A 33 3.93 9.76 2.05
CA ARG A 33 3.03 9.44 0.94
C ARG A 33 1.62 9.43 1.47
N GLU A 34 0.75 10.12 0.75
CA GLU A 34 -0.68 9.95 0.89
C GLU A 34 -1.12 8.85 -0.07
N ILE A 35 -1.84 7.86 0.45
CA ILE A 35 -2.04 6.58 -0.21
C ILE A 35 -3.51 6.22 -0.14
N ASN A 36 -4.10 5.90 -1.30
CA ASN A 36 -5.39 5.25 -1.39
C ASN A 36 -5.20 3.73 -1.34
N VAL A 37 -5.68 3.08 -0.28
CA VAL A 37 -5.63 1.64 -0.06
C VAL A 37 -6.60 0.94 -1.00
N LEU A 38 -6.07 0.03 -1.81
CA LEU A 38 -6.82 -0.77 -2.79
C LEU A 38 -7.20 -2.15 -2.24
N TRP A 39 -6.35 -2.71 -1.40
CA TRP A 39 -6.53 -4.02 -0.77
C TRP A 39 -5.85 -4.04 0.59
N VAL A 40 -6.43 -4.76 1.55
CA VAL A 40 -5.88 -4.96 2.89
C VAL A 40 -6.27 -6.35 3.39
N GLU A 41 -5.35 -6.99 4.10
CA GLU A 41 -5.52 -8.34 4.65
C GLU A 41 -6.66 -8.41 5.67
N ASN A 42 -6.71 -7.45 6.59
CA ASN A 42 -7.75 -7.38 7.62
C ASN A 42 -8.57 -6.09 7.50
N PRO A 43 -9.59 -6.04 6.62
CA PRO A 43 -10.35 -4.81 6.32
C PRO A 43 -11.12 -4.26 7.53
N ARG A 44 -11.41 -5.09 8.55
CA ARG A 44 -12.08 -4.65 9.79
C ARG A 44 -11.29 -3.60 10.58
N TYR A 45 -9.98 -3.51 10.35
CA TYR A 45 -9.10 -2.54 11.01
C TYR A 45 -8.76 -1.33 10.12
N LEU A 46 -9.35 -1.23 8.93
CA LEU A 46 -9.17 -0.09 8.05
C LEU A 46 -10.23 0.98 8.36
N ILE A 47 -9.82 2.03 9.08
CA ILE A 47 -10.70 3.16 9.45
C ILE A 47 -10.98 4.08 8.26
N SER A 48 -10.03 4.16 7.31
CA SER A 48 -10.10 5.03 6.13
C SER A 48 -9.38 4.36 4.97
N SER A 49 -9.94 4.48 3.76
CA SER A 49 -9.27 4.08 2.51
C SER A 49 -8.08 4.97 2.17
N ILE A 50 -8.00 6.17 2.74
CA ILE A 50 -6.84 7.05 2.57
C ILE A 50 -6.01 7.04 3.85
N ILE A 51 -4.72 6.70 3.70
CA ILE A 51 -3.74 6.67 4.78
C ILE A 51 -2.53 7.52 4.44
N ALA A 52 -1.78 7.93 5.46
CA ALA A 52 -0.46 8.53 5.33
C ALA A 52 0.60 7.55 5.85
N SER A 53 1.70 7.41 5.14
CA SER A 53 2.85 6.62 5.59
C SER A 53 4.16 7.37 5.33
N THR A 54 5.15 7.23 6.22
CA THR A 54 6.49 7.74 5.95
C THR A 54 7.15 6.90 4.88
N ILE A 55 8.07 7.52 4.13
CA ILE A 55 8.71 6.86 2.98
C ILE A 55 9.51 5.61 3.38
N GLU A 56 10.03 5.52 4.60
CA GLU A 56 10.76 4.33 5.06
C GLU A 56 9.88 3.10 5.33
N TYR A 57 8.57 3.29 5.49
CA TYR A 57 7.64 2.20 5.77
C TYR A 57 6.94 1.65 4.54
N VAL A 58 7.25 2.17 3.34
CA VAL A 58 6.63 1.72 2.09
C VAL A 58 7.66 1.40 1.01
N ARG A 59 7.34 0.45 0.15
CA ARG A 59 8.08 0.17 -1.09
C ARG A 59 7.20 0.59 -2.26
N GLU A 60 7.76 1.41 -3.17
CA GLU A 60 7.05 1.89 -4.36
C GLU A 60 7.29 0.94 -5.55
N PHE A 61 6.24 0.69 -6.34
CA PHE A 61 6.24 -0.16 -7.54
C PHE A 61 5.56 0.57 -8.69
N ASP A 62 6.00 0.29 -9.92
CA ASP A 62 5.41 0.93 -11.10
C ASP A 62 4.11 0.24 -11.55
N THR A 63 3.93 -1.04 -11.23
CA THR A 63 2.72 -1.82 -11.56
C THR A 63 2.05 -2.39 -10.31
N TYR A 64 0.75 -2.69 -10.42
CA TYR A 64 -0.01 -3.33 -9.34
C TYR A 64 0.44 -4.78 -9.16
N GLU A 65 0.72 -5.47 -10.27
CA GLU A 65 1.20 -6.84 -10.29
C GLU A 65 2.52 -7.00 -9.54
N ASP A 66 3.48 -6.08 -9.75
CA ASP A 66 4.75 -6.11 -9.01
C ASP A 66 4.55 -5.88 -7.51
N ALA A 67 3.63 -4.99 -7.14
CA ALA A 67 3.27 -4.75 -5.75
C ALA A 67 2.68 -6.02 -5.10
N VAL A 68 1.73 -6.69 -5.77
CA VAL A 68 1.13 -7.96 -5.33
C VAL A 68 2.19 -9.05 -5.18
N ASN A 69 3.06 -9.23 -6.18
CA ASN A 69 4.11 -10.24 -6.19
C ASN A 69 5.20 -10.00 -5.13
N SER A 70 5.29 -8.79 -4.58
CA SER A 70 6.25 -8.43 -3.53
C SER A 70 5.80 -8.78 -2.10
N LEU A 71 4.54 -9.19 -1.94
CA LEU A 71 3.97 -9.61 -0.66
C LEU A 71 4.45 -11.02 -0.29
N PRO A 72 4.57 -11.34 1.02
CA PRO A 72 4.93 -12.68 1.46
C PRO A 72 3.95 -13.76 0.94
N PRO A 73 4.42 -14.99 0.71
CA PRO A 73 3.54 -16.11 0.39
C PRO A 73 2.53 -16.34 1.52
N GLY A 74 1.29 -16.68 1.15
CA GLY A 74 0.19 -16.94 2.10
C GLY A 74 -0.72 -15.74 2.40
N VAL A 75 -0.33 -14.52 2.00
CA VAL A 75 -1.13 -13.30 2.25
C VAL A 75 -2.50 -13.28 1.54
N PHE A 76 -2.61 -13.98 0.40
CA PHE A 76 -3.86 -14.09 -0.36
C PHE A 76 -4.64 -15.40 -0.16
N TYR A 77 -4.12 -16.34 0.66
CA TYR A 77 -4.65 -17.71 0.72
C TYR A 77 -5.37 -18.06 2.03
N SER A 78 -5.65 -17.08 2.89
CA SER A 78 -6.53 -17.27 4.06
C SER A 78 -8.00 -17.11 3.64
N SER A 79 -8.54 -18.17 3.03
CA SER A 79 -9.99 -18.40 2.90
C SER A 79 -10.57 -19.04 4.16
#